data_AF-A0A3D4P7X4-F1
#
_entry.id   AF-A0A3D4P7X4-F1
#
_cell.length_a   1.000
_cell.length_b   1.000
_cell.length_c   1.000
_cell.angle_alpha   90.00
_cell.angle_beta   90.00
_cell.angle_gamma   90.00
#
_symmetry.space_group_name_H-M   'P 1'
#
loop_
_entity.id
_entity.type
_entity.pdbx_description
1 polymer ?
#
loop_
_entity_poly.entity_id
_entity_poly.type
_entity_poly.pdbx_seq_one_letter_code
_entity_poly.pdbx_strand_id
1 'polypeptide(L)'
;MRSSIFLMILSIAVIGCTQADTPATKPPAGDSTMGEHDHADHDHGMEMSGVKTANEYCPIMGGKVTAEGGTMEWNGKTIGFCCDGCDEKWEALSEEEKAAKLAAAQEKEHKDADTAS
;
A
#
# COMPACT_ATOMS: atom_id res chain seq x y z
N MET A 1 -42.06 -3.40 30.69
CA MET A 1 -42.76 -3.27 29.40
C MET A 1 -41.69 -3.44 28.32
N ARG A 2 -41.71 -4.33 27.33
CA ARG A 2 -42.81 -4.86 26.47
C ARG A 2 -43.48 -3.80 25.58
N SER A 3 -42.73 -3.35 24.58
CA SER A 3 -43.22 -2.96 23.25
C SER A 3 -42.13 -3.40 22.25
N SER A 4 -42.28 -4.31 21.29
CA SER A 4 -43.42 -4.79 20.48
C SER A 4 -43.70 -3.94 19.22
N ILE A 5 -43.21 -4.47 18.09
CA ILE A 5 -43.90 -4.50 16.78
C ILE A 5 -44.03 -3.15 16.02
N PHE A 6 -43.05 -2.92 15.15
CA PHE A 6 -43.15 -2.46 13.75
C PHE A 6 -41.83 -2.99 13.12
N LEU A 7 -41.75 -4.08 12.35
CA LEU A 7 -42.60 -4.64 11.30
C LEU A 7 -42.78 -3.71 10.09
N MET A 8 -42.33 -4.19 8.92
CA MET A 8 -42.31 -3.55 7.60
C MET A 8 -41.46 -2.28 7.43
N ILE A 9 -40.17 -2.47 7.15
CA ILE A 9 -39.56 -1.85 5.97
C ILE A 9 -39.03 -2.99 5.08
N LEU A 10 -39.81 -3.31 4.05
CA LEU A 10 -39.46 -4.27 3.00
C LEU A 10 -38.97 -3.50 1.77
N SER A 11 -38.14 -4.13 0.93
CA SER A 11 -37.77 -3.65 -0.41
C SER A 11 -36.93 -2.35 -0.49
N ILE A 12 -35.61 -2.50 -0.39
CA ILE A 12 -34.76 -2.17 -1.55
C ILE A 12 -33.83 -3.36 -1.80
N ALA A 13 -34.20 -4.22 -2.75
CA ALA A 13 -33.27 -5.15 -3.35
C ALA A 13 -32.46 -4.39 -4.39
N VAL A 14 -31.22 -3.99 -4.06
CA VAL A 14 -30.33 -3.33 -5.02
C VAL A 14 -29.87 -4.39 -6.02
N ILE A 15 -30.49 -4.39 -7.21
CA ILE A 15 -30.12 -5.26 -8.32
C ILE A 15 -28.68 -4.91 -8.72
N GLY A 16 -27.79 -5.89 -8.69
CA GLY A 16 -26.37 -5.67 -8.96
C GLY A 16 -26.09 -5.52 -10.46
N CYS A 17 -25.24 -4.55 -10.80
CA CYS A 17 -24.44 -4.62 -12.02
C CYS A 17 -23.15 -5.40 -11.70
N THR A 18 -23.15 -6.72 -11.97
CA THR A 18 -21.93 -7.52 -11.90
C THR A 18 -21.00 -7.10 -13.04
N GLN A 19 -19.84 -6.54 -12.74
CA GLN A 19 -18.80 -6.27 -13.72
C GLN A 19 -17.60 -7.18 -13.38
N ALA A 20 -17.57 -8.35 -13.99
CA ALA A 20 -16.65 -9.43 -13.67
C ALA A 20 -16.10 -10.11 -14.94
N ASP A 21 -15.62 -9.28 -15.88
CA ASP A 21 -14.99 -9.71 -17.13
C ASP A 21 -13.58 -9.12 -17.26
N THR A 22 -12.60 -9.80 -16.64
CA THR A 22 -11.18 -9.57 -16.89
C THR A 22 -10.54 -10.84 -17.44
N PRO A 23 -10.11 -10.82 -18.72
CA PRO A 23 -8.97 -11.59 -19.15
C PRO A 23 -7.86 -10.66 -19.67
N ALA A 24 -6.62 -10.86 -19.20
CA ALA A 24 -5.49 -10.06 -19.63
C ALA A 24 -5.08 -10.37 -21.09
N THR A 25 -5.25 -9.40 -21.99
CA THR A 25 -4.72 -9.48 -23.35
C THR A 25 -3.24 -9.08 -23.34
N LYS A 26 -2.35 -10.06 -23.47
CA LYS A 26 -0.91 -9.89 -23.67
C LYS A 26 -0.65 -9.05 -24.95
N PRO A 27 0.24 -8.04 -24.93
CA PRO A 27 0.45 -7.16 -26.08
C PRO A 27 1.16 -7.86 -27.24
N PRO A 28 0.69 -7.70 -28.49
CA PRO A 28 1.53 -7.84 -29.69
C PRO A 28 2.40 -6.59 -29.87
N ALA A 29 3.54 -6.73 -30.55
CA ALA A 29 4.54 -5.68 -30.66
C ALA A 29 4.49 -4.90 -31.99
N GLY A 30 4.76 -3.59 -31.91
CA GLY A 30 5.41 -2.81 -32.96
C GLY A 30 4.51 -2.16 -34.03
N ASP A 31 4.54 -0.82 -34.06
CA ASP A 31 4.86 -0.08 -35.28
C ASP A 31 5.68 1.18 -34.92
N SER A 32 6.52 1.66 -35.83
CA SER A 32 7.54 2.68 -35.58
C SER A 32 7.19 4.02 -36.24
N THR A 33 6.49 4.90 -35.52
CA THR A 33 6.48 6.33 -35.86
C THR A 33 7.62 7.02 -35.12
N MET A 34 8.71 7.29 -35.83
CA MET A 34 9.83 8.10 -35.35
C MET A 34 9.43 9.58 -35.33
N GLY A 35 8.78 10.01 -34.24
CA GLY A 35 8.78 11.40 -33.82
C GLY A 35 9.96 11.63 -32.88
N GLU A 36 10.73 12.70 -33.11
CA GLU A 36 11.81 13.13 -32.21
C GLU A 36 11.24 13.31 -30.79
N HIS A 37 11.79 12.62 -29.81
CA HIS A 37 11.34 12.70 -28.42
C HIS A 37 12.53 12.86 -27.48
N ASP A 38 12.91 14.12 -27.26
CA ASP A 38 13.90 14.52 -26.26
C ASP A 38 13.38 14.18 -24.85
N HIS A 39 13.61 12.95 -24.40
CA HIS A 39 13.36 12.53 -23.01
C HIS A 39 14.44 13.07 -22.05
N ALA A 40 14.61 14.40 -22.04
CA ALA A 40 14.96 15.09 -20.82
C ALA A 40 13.75 15.01 -19.86
N ASP A 41 14.02 14.90 -18.56
CA ASP A 41 13.01 14.71 -17.51
C ASP A 41 12.03 13.55 -17.76
N HIS A 42 12.53 12.32 -17.63
CA HIS A 42 11.73 11.30 -16.95
C HIS A 42 11.69 11.61 -15.45
N ASP A 43 10.88 12.61 -15.12
CA ASP A 43 10.43 12.84 -13.75
C ASP A 43 9.69 11.59 -13.24
N HIS A 44 10.11 11.07 -12.09
CA HIS A 44 9.46 9.95 -11.42
C HIS A 44 8.35 10.42 -10.45
N GLY A 45 7.77 11.60 -10.69
CA GLY A 45 6.62 12.16 -9.97
C GLY A 45 5.26 11.59 -10.37
N MET A 46 5.20 10.32 -10.79
CA MET A 46 3.91 9.65 -10.99
C MET A 46 3.36 9.23 -9.62
N GLU A 47 2.49 10.09 -9.06
CA GLU A 47 1.75 9.92 -7.79
C GLU A 47 0.92 8.63 -7.77
N MET A 48 1.57 7.50 -7.53
CA MET A 48 0.94 6.18 -7.34
C MET A 48 0.21 6.17 -5.99
N SER A 49 -1.06 6.63 -6.01
CA SER A 49 -2.06 6.60 -4.94
C SER A 49 -1.54 6.07 -3.60
N GLY A 50 -0.84 6.94 -2.85
CA GLY A 50 0.02 6.53 -1.74
C GLY A 50 -0.73 5.72 -0.69
N VAL A 51 -0.50 4.40 -0.68
CA VAL A 51 -0.82 3.52 0.45
C VAL A 51 -0.05 4.08 1.64
N LYS A 52 -0.76 4.72 2.57
CA LYS A 52 -0.15 5.34 3.75
C LYS A 52 0.32 4.25 4.71
N THR A 53 1.55 3.80 4.49
CA THR A 53 2.24 2.94 5.43
C THR A 53 2.41 3.66 6.76
N ALA A 54 2.43 2.90 7.85
CA ALA A 54 2.66 3.43 9.19
C ALA A 54 4.17 3.66 9.46
N ASN A 55 4.99 3.67 8.42
CA ASN A 55 6.44 3.78 8.44
C ASN A 55 6.95 4.24 7.06
N GLU A 56 7.89 5.18 7.02
CA GLU A 56 8.67 5.57 5.83
C GLU A 56 9.95 4.72 5.68
N TYR A 57 10.44 4.12 6.77
CA TYR A 57 11.59 3.20 6.76
C TYR A 57 11.17 1.75 7.05
N CYS A 58 11.75 0.80 6.32
CA CYS A 58 11.52 -0.64 6.50
C CYS A 58 11.91 -1.08 7.92
N PRO A 59 11.00 -1.68 8.71
CA PRO A 59 11.28 -2.02 10.11
C PRO A 59 12.29 -3.18 10.27
N ILE A 60 12.54 -3.96 9.21
CA ILE A 60 13.51 -5.06 9.24
C ILE A 60 14.95 -4.56 9.02
N MET A 61 15.16 -3.75 7.97
CA MET A 61 16.49 -3.38 7.46
C MET A 61 16.83 -1.89 7.61
N GLY A 62 15.86 -1.03 7.90
CA GLY A 62 16.06 0.42 8.10
C GLY A 62 16.33 1.26 6.84
N GLY A 63 16.22 0.68 5.64
CA GLY A 63 16.19 1.42 4.36
C GLY A 63 14.82 2.01 4.07
N LYS A 64 14.72 3.02 3.18
CA LYS A 64 13.44 3.65 2.83
C LYS A 64 12.45 2.64 2.22
N VAL A 65 11.17 2.75 2.57
CA VAL A 65 10.08 1.97 1.97
C VAL A 65 9.97 2.26 0.46
N THR A 66 9.70 1.22 -0.32
CA THR A 66 9.52 1.28 -1.78
C THR A 66 8.31 0.44 -2.18
N ALA A 67 7.68 0.76 -3.32
CA ALA A 67 6.61 -0.07 -3.87
C ALA A 67 7.08 -1.50 -4.19
N GLU A 68 8.36 -1.66 -4.56
CA GLU A 68 9.02 -2.94 -4.82
C GLU A 68 9.22 -3.80 -3.57
N GLY A 69 9.21 -3.22 -2.38
CA GLY A 69 9.24 -3.97 -1.12
C GLY A 69 7.87 -4.50 -0.68
N GLY A 70 6.78 -4.05 -1.31
CA GLY A 70 5.42 -4.42 -0.92
C GLY A 70 5.00 -3.91 0.46
N THR A 71 3.80 -4.34 0.88
CA THR A 71 3.18 -3.92 2.14
C THR A 71 2.37 -5.04 2.79
N MET A 72 2.37 -5.11 4.12
CA MET A 72 1.55 -6.04 4.92
C MET A 72 0.58 -5.28 5.83
N GLU A 73 -0.63 -5.78 6.08
CA GLU A 73 -1.44 -5.30 7.22
C GLU A 73 -1.07 -6.03 8.52
N TRP A 74 -0.71 -5.29 9.56
CA TRP A 74 -0.47 -5.81 10.91
C TRP A 74 -1.01 -4.84 11.97
N ASN A 75 -1.75 -5.34 12.97
CA ASN A 75 -2.37 -4.52 14.02
C ASN A 75 -3.20 -3.31 13.50
N GLY A 76 -3.90 -3.49 12.37
CA GLY A 76 -4.69 -2.42 11.73
C GLY A 76 -3.84 -1.28 11.14
N LYS A 77 -2.57 -1.55 10.85
CA LYS A 77 -1.61 -0.63 10.21
C LYS A 77 -1.04 -1.31 8.98
N THR A 78 -0.88 -0.57 7.89
CA THR A 78 -0.14 -1.04 6.72
C THR A 78 1.35 -0.83 6.96
N ILE A 79 2.13 -1.90 7.06
CA ILE A 79 3.59 -1.90 7.17
C ILE A 79 4.18 -1.87 5.76
N GLY A 80 5.12 -0.97 5.50
CA GLY A 80 5.90 -0.94 4.25
C GLY A 80 7.29 -1.55 4.41
N PHE A 81 7.83 -2.11 3.33
CA PHE A 81 9.21 -2.62 3.30
C PHE A 81 10.04 -1.99 2.16
N CYS A 82 11.36 -2.25 2.17
CA CYS A 82 12.31 -1.67 1.21
C CYS A 82 12.74 -2.63 0.09
N CYS A 83 12.50 -3.93 0.26
CA CYS A 83 12.77 -4.96 -0.75
C CYS A 83 11.96 -6.23 -0.43
N ASP A 84 11.79 -7.05 -1.46
CA ASP A 84 11.24 -8.41 -1.42
C ASP A 84 11.86 -9.28 -0.31
N GLY A 85 11.05 -10.17 0.28
CA GLY A 85 11.45 -11.04 1.39
C GLY A 85 11.71 -10.31 2.72
N CYS A 86 11.36 -9.04 2.86
CA CYS A 86 11.28 -8.38 4.17
C CYS A 86 9.97 -8.70 4.90
N ASP A 87 8.91 -8.98 4.15
CA ASP A 87 7.63 -9.51 4.61
C ASP A 87 7.79 -10.91 5.25
N GLU A 88 8.48 -11.86 4.61
CA GLU A 88 8.78 -13.18 5.21
C GLU A 88 9.53 -13.03 6.55
N LYS A 89 10.56 -12.16 6.58
CA LYS A 89 11.35 -11.88 7.79
C LYS A 89 10.50 -11.20 8.86
N TRP A 90 9.55 -10.36 8.46
CA TRP A 90 8.61 -9.73 9.36
C TRP A 90 7.63 -10.76 9.93
N GLU A 91 7.01 -11.62 9.12
CA GLU A 91 6.11 -12.67 9.60
C GLU A 91 6.76 -13.58 10.65
N ALA A 92 8.04 -13.93 10.46
CA ALA A 92 8.83 -14.78 11.36
C ALA A 92 9.11 -14.16 12.75
N LEU A 93 8.93 -12.85 12.95
CA LEU A 93 9.12 -12.19 14.25
C LEU A 93 7.96 -12.45 15.22
N SER A 94 8.24 -12.41 16.53
CA SER A 94 7.18 -12.33 17.55
C SER A 94 6.43 -10.98 17.49
N GLU A 95 5.26 -10.89 18.13
CA GLU A 95 4.47 -9.64 18.13
C GLU A 95 5.16 -8.50 18.90
N GLU A 96 5.93 -8.80 19.94
CA GLU A 96 6.75 -7.81 20.66
C GLU A 96 7.90 -7.30 19.78
N GLU A 97 8.56 -8.18 19.03
CA GLU A 97 9.58 -7.77 18.06
C GLU A 97 8.99 -6.94 16.93
N LYS A 98 7.83 -7.32 16.37
CA LYS A 98 7.10 -6.53 15.36
C LYS A 98 6.79 -5.13 15.90
N ALA A 99 6.27 -5.01 17.12
CA ALA A 99 6.02 -3.74 17.77
C ALA A 99 7.29 -2.88 17.91
N ALA A 100 8.37 -3.47 18.44
CA ALA A 100 9.64 -2.78 18.65
C ALA A 100 10.30 -2.34 17.33
N LYS A 101 10.24 -3.18 16.30
CA LYS A 101 10.80 -2.90 14.96
C LYS A 101 10.03 -1.81 14.24
N LEU A 102 8.70 -1.77 14.35
CA LEU A 102 7.88 -0.68 13.81
C LEU A 102 8.14 0.65 14.54
N ALA A 103 8.18 0.64 15.88
CA ALA A 103 8.49 1.83 16.66
C ALA A 103 9.90 2.40 16.33
N ALA A 104 10.88 1.52 16.12
CA ALA A 104 12.24 1.92 15.74
C ALA A 104 12.34 2.49 14.30
N ALA A 105 11.43 2.09 13.39
CA ALA A 105 11.30 2.75 12.10
C ALA A 105 10.72 4.17 12.26
N GLN A 106 9.59 4.28 12.95
CA GLN A 106 8.88 5.54 13.19
C GLN A 106 9.71 6.60 13.92
N GLU A 107 10.62 6.19 14.81
CA GLU A 107 11.51 7.15 15.51
C GLU A 107 12.52 7.81 14.56
N LYS A 108 12.96 7.15 13.48
CA LYS A 108 13.90 7.75 12.52
C LYS A 108 13.30 8.96 11.81
N GLU A 109 12.10 8.78 11.28
CA GLU A 109 11.29 9.78 10.57
C GLU A 109 11.19 11.08 11.39
N HIS A 110 11.02 10.94 12.71
CA HIS A 110 10.90 12.07 13.63
C HIS A 110 12.22 12.82 13.90
N LYS A 111 13.38 12.19 13.68
CA LYS A 111 14.71 12.81 13.79
C LYS A 111 15.18 13.44 12.48
N ASP A 112 14.86 12.80 11.36
CA ASP A 112 15.13 13.33 10.03
C ASP A 112 14.30 14.61 9.78
N ALA A 113 13.08 14.72 10.34
CA ALA A 113 12.25 15.92 10.29
C ALA A 113 12.79 17.13 11.10
N ASP A 114 13.42 16.89 12.25
CA ASP A 114 13.94 17.96 13.14
C ASP A 114 15.22 18.62 12.58
N THR A 115 15.97 17.89 11.75
CA THR A 115 17.26 18.34 11.17
C THR A 115 17.08 19.24 9.92
N ALA A 116 15.83 19.63 9.59
CA ALA A 116 15.47 20.38 8.38
C ALA A 116 15.12 21.87 8.63
N SER A 117 15.59 22.46 9.74
CA SER A 117 15.36 23.86 10.15
C SER A 117 16.65 24.69 10.27
#